data_AF-A0A7S2QRZ5-F1
#
_entry.id   AF-A0A7S2QRZ5-F1
#
_cell.length_a   1.000
_cell.length_b   1.000
_cell.length_c   1.000
_cell.angle_alpha   90.00
_cell.angle_beta   90.00
_cell.angle_gamma   90.00
#
_symmetry.space_group_name_H-M   'P 1'
#
loop_
_entity.id
_entity.type
_entity.pdbx_description
1 polymer ?
#
loop_
_entity_poly.entity_id
_entity_poly.type
_entity_poly.pdbx_seq_one_letter_code
_entity_poly.pdbx_strand_id
1 'polypeptide(L)'
;FCVPALNALLHSAVETGCSLIQFQSMEVQCNARISRAMVQCMTENTLVTGACLDGHVFKPGLQELNGLTSPWNTLSIWNVEKLSLTGFLAVSDGGIKGIKGGVEEVAAIAVSQALHPRSSMAKLLKLPEDFGLSWDYFFDEDEREEYHTRKMATKVDRANSQLDALGVKKGLIRHIEYENAPEATVLSKSKAAKNKMVKLKEDGKDESEAQVETKI
;
A
#
# COMPACT_ATOMS: atom_id res chain seq x y z
N PHE A 1 -11.83 -19.67 -12.22
CA PHE A 1 -11.86 -18.86 -10.99
C PHE A 1 -11.38 -17.46 -11.34
N CYS A 2 -12.21 -16.44 -11.20
CA CYS A 2 -11.79 -15.05 -11.40
C CYS A 2 -11.13 -14.59 -10.09
N VAL A 3 -9.81 -14.39 -10.10
CA VAL A 3 -9.12 -13.73 -8.99
C VAL A 3 -9.39 -12.23 -9.11
N PRO A 4 -9.87 -11.55 -8.07
CA PRO A 4 -10.06 -10.10 -8.08
C PRO A 4 -8.78 -9.38 -8.53
N ALA A 5 -8.93 -8.33 -9.35
CA ALA A 5 -7.81 -7.67 -10.04
C ALA A 5 -6.67 -7.26 -9.09
N LEU A 6 -6.99 -6.75 -7.90
CA LEU A 6 -5.99 -6.34 -6.92
C LEU A 6 -5.14 -7.51 -6.41
N ASN A 7 -5.75 -8.66 -6.15
CA ASN A 7 -5.05 -9.87 -5.72
C ASN A 7 -4.24 -10.50 -6.86
N ALA A 8 -4.72 -10.43 -8.10
CA ALA A 8 -3.96 -10.87 -9.26
C ALA A 8 -2.69 -10.02 -9.47
N LEU A 9 -2.80 -8.69 -9.33
CA LEU A 9 -1.67 -7.77 -9.40
C LEU A 9 -0.69 -7.98 -8.23
N LEU A 10 -1.20 -8.22 -7.02
CA LEU A 10 -0.36 -8.57 -5.87
C LEU A 10 0.44 -9.86 -6.13
N HIS A 11 -0.19 -10.90 -6.67
CA HIS A 11 0.49 -12.14 -7.02
C HIS A 11 1.62 -11.89 -8.03
N SER A 12 1.35 -11.11 -9.08
CA SER A 12 2.38 -10.74 -10.05
C SER A 12 3.55 -9.97 -9.41
N ALA A 13 3.28 -9.06 -8.48
CA ALA A 13 4.32 -8.34 -7.74
C ALA A 13 5.18 -9.29 -6.87
N VAL A 14 4.57 -10.31 -6.26
CA VAL A 14 5.30 -11.36 -5.54
C VAL A 14 6.19 -12.16 -6.47
N GLU A 15 5.67 -12.64 -7.60
CA GLU A 15 6.42 -13.46 -8.57
C GLU A 15 7.60 -12.71 -9.18
N THR A 16 7.46 -11.40 -9.38
CA THR A 16 8.52 -10.54 -9.92
C THR A 16 9.52 -10.06 -8.87
N GLY A 17 9.31 -10.40 -7.59
CA GLY A 17 10.19 -10.02 -6.49
C GLY A 17 10.13 -8.53 -6.12
N CYS A 18 9.02 -7.85 -6.41
CA CYS A 18 8.81 -6.47 -6.00
C CYS A 18 8.64 -6.39 -4.48
N SER A 19 9.28 -5.40 -3.84
CA SER A 19 9.09 -5.13 -2.41
C SER A 19 7.87 -4.24 -2.14
N LEU A 20 7.50 -3.42 -3.10
CA LEU A 20 6.39 -2.46 -3.05
C LEU A 20 5.55 -2.58 -4.32
N ILE A 21 4.25 -2.37 -4.19
CA ILE A 21 3.31 -2.25 -5.32
C ILE A 21 2.51 -0.95 -5.20
N GLN A 22 2.44 -0.18 -6.28
CA GLN A 22 1.59 1.01 -6.36
C GLN A 22 0.29 0.67 -7.08
N PHE A 23 -0.84 0.98 -6.46
CA PHE A 23 -2.14 1.04 -7.13
C PHE A 23 -2.44 2.50 -7.45
N GLN A 24 -2.90 2.73 -8.69
CA GLN A 24 -3.24 4.06 -9.19
C GLN A 24 -4.45 3.94 -10.13
N SER A 25 -5.46 4.77 -9.91
CA SER A 25 -6.56 4.96 -10.86
C SER A 25 -6.07 5.72 -12.09
N MET A 26 -6.61 5.39 -13.26
CA MET A 26 -6.37 6.16 -14.50
C MET A 26 -6.88 7.61 -14.40
N GLU A 27 -7.75 7.89 -13.44
CA GLU A 27 -8.30 9.23 -13.17
C GLU A 27 -7.33 10.11 -12.37
N VAL A 28 -6.24 9.55 -11.82
CA VAL A 28 -5.29 10.31 -10.99
C VAL A 28 -4.04 10.63 -11.80
N GLN A 29 -3.75 11.92 -11.94
CA GLN A 29 -2.48 12.41 -12.46
C GLN A 29 -1.47 12.47 -11.32
N CYS A 30 -0.41 11.70 -11.46
CA CYS A 30 0.64 11.56 -10.47
C CYS A 30 1.99 11.53 -11.18
N ASN A 31 2.96 12.28 -10.66
CA ASN A 31 4.35 12.26 -11.13
C ASN A 31 5.28 11.53 -10.16
N ALA A 32 6.53 11.36 -10.56
CA ALA A 32 7.51 10.62 -9.77
C ALA A 32 7.82 11.25 -8.39
N ARG A 33 7.61 12.56 -8.19
CA ARG A 33 7.81 13.22 -6.88
C ARG A 33 6.79 12.69 -5.87
N ILE A 34 5.53 12.53 -6.29
CA ILE A 34 4.44 12.04 -5.46
C ILE A 34 4.70 10.58 -5.04
N SER A 35 4.99 9.69 -6.00
CA SER A 35 5.35 8.30 -5.68
C SER A 35 6.56 8.22 -4.76
N ARG A 36 7.59 9.04 -5.00
CA ARG A 36 8.80 9.08 -4.16
C ARG A 36 8.47 9.53 -2.73
N ALA A 37 7.65 10.55 -2.55
CA ALA A 37 7.21 11.02 -1.24
C ALA A 37 6.45 9.94 -0.46
N MET A 38 5.56 9.20 -1.14
CA MET A 38 4.85 8.06 -0.52
C MET A 38 5.83 6.95 -0.13
N VAL A 39 6.74 6.56 -1.03
CA VAL A 39 7.81 5.59 -0.71
C VAL A 39 8.65 6.07 0.47
N GLN A 40 8.95 7.37 0.55
CA GLN A 40 9.68 7.98 1.66
C GLN A 40 8.90 8.00 2.99
N CYS A 41 7.64 7.59 3.01
CA CYS A 41 6.92 7.35 4.26
C CYS A 41 6.74 5.87 4.56
N MET A 42 7.24 4.97 3.72
CA MET A 42 7.31 3.55 4.00
C MET A 42 8.45 3.30 5.02
N THR A 43 8.12 2.67 6.14
CA THR A 43 9.08 2.26 7.18
C THR A 43 8.91 0.77 7.44
N GLU A 44 9.80 0.13 8.22
CA GLU A 44 9.71 -1.31 8.51
C GLU A 44 8.36 -1.72 9.14
N ASN A 45 7.64 -0.78 9.77
CA ASN A 45 6.31 -1.00 10.36
C ASN A 45 5.13 -0.54 9.48
N THR A 46 5.37 -0.03 8.28
CA THR A 46 4.30 0.45 7.39
C THR A 46 3.78 -0.67 6.51
N LEU A 47 2.46 -0.83 6.46
CA LEU A 47 1.76 -1.66 5.49
C LEU A 47 1.49 -0.90 4.20
N VAL A 48 0.98 0.33 4.32
CA VAL A 48 0.53 1.14 3.19
C VAL A 48 0.72 2.63 3.44
N THR A 49 1.09 3.35 2.39
CA THR A 49 1.02 4.81 2.29
C THR A 49 0.12 5.18 1.12
N GLY A 50 -0.75 6.17 1.26
CA GLY A 50 -1.51 6.70 0.13
C GLY A 50 -1.61 8.21 0.16
N ALA A 51 -1.88 8.79 -1.00
CA ALA A 51 -2.06 10.23 -1.13
C ALA A 51 -3.46 10.65 -0.64
N CYS A 52 -3.51 11.76 0.08
CA CYS A 52 -4.76 12.42 0.42
C CYS A 52 -5.31 13.10 -0.83
N LEU A 53 -6.33 12.49 -1.42
CA LEU A 53 -7.12 13.03 -2.52
C LEU A 53 -8.34 13.80 -2.00
N ASP A 54 -8.96 14.58 -2.86
CA ASP A 54 -10.22 15.26 -2.56
C ASP A 54 -11.29 14.26 -2.07
N GLY A 55 -12.08 14.68 -1.08
CA GLY A 55 -13.08 13.84 -0.42
C GLY A 55 -12.57 12.98 0.74
N HIS A 56 -11.25 12.91 0.99
CA HIS A 56 -10.76 12.36 2.25
C HIS A 56 -11.11 13.29 3.43
N VAL A 57 -11.38 12.68 4.59
CA VAL A 57 -11.45 13.40 5.86
C VAL A 57 -10.06 13.40 6.49
N PHE A 58 -9.27 14.42 6.17
CA PHE A 58 -7.91 14.56 6.68
C PHE A 58 -7.85 15.34 7.99
N LYS A 59 -7.05 14.85 8.93
CA LYS A 59 -6.73 15.49 10.21
C LYS A 59 -5.39 14.96 10.70
N PRO A 60 -4.34 15.78 10.88
CA PRO A 60 -3.02 15.32 11.30
C PRO A 60 -3.04 14.43 12.54
N GLY A 61 -2.13 13.46 12.61
CA GLY A 61 -1.98 12.55 13.75
C GLY A 61 -2.69 11.21 13.57
N LEU A 62 -3.00 10.54 14.67
CA LEU A 62 -3.62 9.21 14.66
C LEU A 62 -5.15 9.35 14.55
N GLN A 63 -5.75 8.73 13.55
CA GLN A 63 -7.19 8.71 13.30
C GLN A 63 -7.72 7.29 13.27
N GLU A 64 -9.03 7.15 13.47
CA GLU A 64 -9.75 5.90 13.25
C GLU A 64 -9.79 5.56 11.75
N LEU A 65 -9.55 4.30 11.41
CA LEU A 65 -9.64 3.80 10.04
C LEU A 65 -11.10 3.65 9.62
N ASN A 66 -11.48 4.29 8.52
CA ASN A 66 -12.76 4.13 7.83
C ASN A 66 -12.59 4.45 6.34
N GLY A 67 -13.68 4.36 5.57
CA GLY A 67 -13.63 4.58 4.11
C GLY A 67 -13.28 6.00 3.65
N LEU A 68 -13.22 7.01 4.53
CA LEU A 68 -12.83 8.39 4.19
C LEU A 68 -11.48 8.81 4.81
N THR A 69 -10.97 8.04 5.77
CA THR A 69 -9.66 8.28 6.40
C THR A 69 -8.60 7.32 5.87
N SER A 70 -8.97 6.16 5.33
CA SER A 70 -8.06 5.17 4.75
C SER A 70 -7.31 5.69 3.52
N PRO A 71 -6.07 5.23 3.24
CA PRO A 71 -5.40 5.50 1.97
C PRO A 71 -6.07 4.67 0.87
N TRP A 72 -6.82 5.31 -0.02
CA TRP A 72 -7.53 4.59 -1.09
C TRP A 72 -6.58 3.99 -2.11
N ASN A 73 -6.97 2.83 -2.65
CA ASN A 73 -6.28 2.21 -3.79
C ASN A 73 -6.28 3.09 -5.06
N THR A 74 -7.06 4.17 -5.09
CA THR A 74 -7.00 5.22 -6.12
C THR A 74 -5.60 5.80 -6.29
N LEU A 75 -4.83 5.95 -5.21
CA LEU A 75 -3.39 6.22 -5.26
C LEU A 75 -2.72 5.80 -3.94
N SER A 76 -2.15 4.60 -3.93
CA SER A 76 -1.50 4.03 -2.74
C SER A 76 -0.31 3.13 -3.10
N ILE A 77 0.62 2.99 -2.15
CA ILE A 77 1.76 2.09 -2.22
C ILE A 77 1.68 1.14 -1.03
N TRP A 78 1.69 -0.15 -1.33
CA TRP A 78 1.64 -1.24 -0.36
C TRP A 78 2.97 -1.95 -0.27
N ASN A 79 3.30 -2.43 0.93
CA ASN A 79 4.37 -3.38 1.13
C ASN A 79 3.90 -4.77 0.69
N VAL A 80 4.56 -5.35 -0.31
CA VAL A 80 4.16 -6.62 -0.93
C VAL A 80 4.19 -7.76 0.08
N GLU A 81 5.32 -7.94 0.78
CA GLU A 81 5.49 -9.02 1.76
C GLU A 81 4.40 -9.00 2.84
N LYS A 82 4.09 -7.81 3.39
CA LYS A 82 3.08 -7.65 4.43
C LYS A 82 1.66 -7.86 3.90
N LEU A 83 1.35 -7.29 2.73
CA LEU A 83 0.03 -7.43 2.11
C LEU A 83 -0.22 -8.88 1.68
N SER A 84 0.79 -9.63 1.26
CA SER A 84 0.68 -11.05 0.88
C SER A 84 0.25 -11.97 2.02
N LEU A 85 0.31 -11.53 3.28
CA LEU A 85 -0.16 -12.33 4.42
C LEU A 85 -1.69 -12.46 4.45
N THR A 86 -2.41 -11.50 3.86
CA THR A 86 -3.88 -11.49 3.83
C THR A 86 -4.46 -11.36 2.43
N GLY A 87 -3.75 -10.66 1.53
CA GLY A 87 -4.32 -10.10 0.31
C GLY A 87 -5.41 -9.07 0.61
N PHE A 88 -6.17 -8.73 -0.42
CA PHE A 88 -7.47 -8.08 -0.30
C PHE A 88 -8.55 -9.15 -0.09
N LEU A 89 -9.48 -8.86 0.81
CA LEU A 89 -10.43 -9.87 1.30
C LEU A 89 -11.69 -9.91 0.43
N ALA A 90 -12.22 -11.11 0.20
CA ALA A 90 -13.40 -11.32 -0.65
C ALA A 90 -14.66 -10.56 -0.17
N VAL A 91 -14.74 -10.24 1.13
CA VAL A 91 -15.82 -9.38 1.68
C VAL A 91 -15.83 -7.99 1.04
N SER A 92 -14.67 -7.51 0.60
CA SER A 92 -14.52 -6.21 -0.03
C SER A 92 -14.80 -6.20 -1.54
N ASP A 93 -14.89 -7.38 -2.16
CA ASP A 93 -15.33 -7.52 -3.56
C ASP A 93 -16.86 -7.54 -3.71
N GLY A 94 -17.62 -7.45 -2.61
CA GLY A 94 -19.08 -7.56 -2.62
C GLY A 94 -19.59 -8.99 -2.84
N GLY A 95 -18.74 -10.00 -2.64
CA GLY A 95 -19.10 -11.41 -2.81
C GLY A 95 -20.01 -11.97 -1.71
N ILE A 96 -20.23 -11.23 -0.62
CA ILE A 96 -21.10 -11.63 0.49
C ILE A 96 -22.47 -10.93 0.33
N LYS A 97 -23.55 -11.72 0.30
CA LYS A 97 -24.92 -11.20 0.15
C LYS A 97 -25.22 -10.14 1.22
N GLY A 98 -25.60 -8.95 0.77
CA GLY A 98 -25.95 -7.82 1.64
C GLY A 98 -24.77 -6.91 2.02
N ILE A 99 -23.53 -7.29 1.69
CA ILE A 99 -22.34 -6.49 1.95
C ILE A 99 -21.82 -5.94 0.63
N LYS A 100 -21.72 -4.61 0.54
CA LYS A 100 -21.23 -3.93 -0.66
C LYS A 100 -19.70 -3.80 -0.62
N GLY A 101 -19.07 -4.01 -1.79
CA GLY A 101 -17.63 -3.84 -1.97
C GLY A 101 -17.18 -2.38 -2.18
N GLY A 102 -15.92 -2.19 -2.59
CA GLY A 102 -15.38 -0.88 -3.02
C GLY A 102 -14.80 0.00 -1.92
N VAL A 103 -14.22 -0.63 -0.88
CA VAL A 103 -13.39 -0.05 0.20
C VAL A 103 -12.36 -1.10 0.67
N GLU A 104 -11.76 -1.79 -0.30
CA GLU A 104 -10.89 -2.97 -0.11
C GLU A 104 -9.72 -2.69 0.84
N GLU A 105 -9.18 -1.48 0.79
CA GLU A 105 -8.11 -1.03 1.69
C GLU A 105 -8.49 -1.12 3.17
N VAL A 106 -9.75 -0.82 3.53
CA VAL A 106 -10.16 -0.72 4.94
C VAL A 106 -10.11 -2.09 5.60
N ALA A 107 -10.71 -3.09 4.97
CA ALA A 107 -10.73 -4.45 5.48
C ALA A 107 -9.32 -5.06 5.53
N ALA A 108 -8.53 -4.86 4.47
CA ALA A 108 -7.15 -5.35 4.41
C ALA A 108 -6.27 -4.74 5.51
N ILE A 109 -6.36 -3.43 5.75
CA ILE A 109 -5.59 -2.75 6.81
C ILE A 109 -6.06 -3.23 8.19
N ALA A 110 -7.36 -3.28 8.45
CA ALA A 110 -7.89 -3.64 9.76
C ALA A 110 -7.49 -5.06 10.17
N VAL A 111 -7.65 -6.04 9.26
CA VAL A 111 -7.22 -7.43 9.51
C VAL A 111 -5.70 -7.51 9.69
N SER A 112 -4.92 -6.83 8.84
CA SER A 112 -3.47 -6.80 8.97
C SER A 112 -3.00 -6.18 10.29
N GLN A 113 -3.72 -5.20 10.83
CA GLN A 113 -3.43 -4.60 12.13
C GLN A 113 -3.86 -5.50 13.30
N ALA A 114 -4.95 -6.26 13.15
CA ALA A 114 -5.35 -7.25 14.14
C ALA A 114 -4.33 -8.40 14.23
N LEU A 115 -3.82 -8.88 13.10
CA LEU A 115 -2.85 -9.97 13.04
C LEU A 115 -1.42 -9.50 13.39
N HIS A 116 -1.03 -8.31 12.93
CA HIS A 116 0.33 -7.80 13.05
C HIS A 116 0.36 -6.32 13.54
N PRO A 117 -0.09 -6.04 14.77
CA PRO A 117 -0.34 -4.67 15.27
C PRO A 117 0.90 -3.77 15.29
N ARG A 118 2.10 -4.35 15.38
CA ARG A 118 3.37 -3.59 15.42
C ARG A 118 3.96 -3.30 14.04
N SER A 119 3.41 -3.90 12.98
CA SER A 119 4.05 -3.88 11.67
C SER A 119 3.10 -3.60 10.50
N SER A 120 1.88 -3.15 10.79
CA SER A 120 0.83 -2.90 9.79
C SER A 120 0.26 -1.47 9.83
N MET A 121 1.11 -0.47 10.10
CA MET A 121 0.69 0.92 10.12
C MET A 121 0.24 1.38 8.72
N ALA A 122 -0.92 2.02 8.64
CA ALA A 122 -1.38 2.72 7.45
C ALA A 122 -1.09 4.22 7.59
N LYS A 123 -0.73 4.87 6.48
CA LYS A 123 -0.42 6.31 6.45
C LYS A 123 -1.17 6.99 5.31
N LEU A 124 -1.84 8.10 5.60
CA LEU A 124 -2.43 9.00 4.61
C LEU A 124 -1.60 10.27 4.55
N LEU A 125 -1.13 10.65 3.37
CA LEU A 125 -0.22 11.76 3.18
C LEU A 125 -0.92 12.93 2.50
N LYS A 126 -0.99 14.07 3.19
CA LYS A 126 -1.31 15.34 2.54
C LYS A 126 -0.03 15.91 1.93
N LEU A 127 0.01 15.94 0.60
CA LEU A 127 1.15 16.44 -0.18
C LEU A 127 0.97 17.94 -0.47
N PRO A 128 2.06 18.70 -0.63
CA PRO A 128 1.98 20.10 -1.04
C PRO A 128 1.33 20.25 -2.43
N GLU A 129 0.62 21.35 -2.66
CA GLU A 129 -0.10 21.61 -3.91
C GLU A 129 0.84 21.67 -5.13
N ASP A 130 2.07 22.16 -4.95
CA ASP A 130 3.09 22.25 -6.01
C ASP A 130 3.64 20.89 -6.48
N PHE A 131 3.24 19.79 -5.83
CA PHE A 131 3.55 18.44 -6.30
C PHE A 131 2.73 18.08 -7.54
N GLY A 132 1.65 18.80 -7.85
CA GLY A 132 0.85 18.59 -9.05
C GLY A 132 0.06 17.27 -9.01
N LEU A 133 -0.45 16.90 -7.84
CA LEU A 133 -1.41 15.80 -7.71
C LEU A 133 -2.79 16.31 -8.11
N SER A 134 -3.40 15.70 -9.12
CA SER A 134 -4.80 15.96 -9.47
C SER A 134 -5.58 14.66 -9.58
N TRP A 135 -6.86 14.72 -9.24
CA TRP A 135 -7.81 13.64 -9.46
C TRP A 135 -8.90 14.15 -10.40
N ASP A 136 -8.77 13.79 -11.67
CA ASP A 136 -9.70 14.19 -12.71
C ASP A 136 -10.84 13.17 -12.75
N TYR A 137 -11.86 13.39 -11.90
CA TYR A 137 -13.07 12.56 -11.88
C TYR A 137 -14.22 13.14 -12.73
N PHE A 138 -14.01 14.32 -13.32
CA PHE A 138 -14.91 14.96 -14.28
C PHE A 138 -14.64 14.41 -15.69
N PHE A 139 -15.27 13.29 -16.00
CA PHE A 139 -15.47 12.88 -17.39
C PHE A 139 -16.91 13.22 -17.73
N ASP A 140 -17.11 13.96 -18.83
CA ASP A 140 -18.39 14.40 -19.39
C ASP A 140 -19.58 13.51 -18.98
N GLU A 141 -20.48 14.04 -18.14
CA GLU A 141 -21.89 13.63 -17.86
C GLU A 141 -22.29 13.88 -16.38
N ASP A 142 -23.41 14.59 -16.16
CA ASP A 142 -24.00 14.89 -14.84
C ASP A 142 -24.25 13.62 -13.98
N GLU A 143 -24.54 12.48 -14.63
CA GLU A 143 -24.80 11.20 -13.96
C GLU A 143 -23.60 10.65 -13.17
N ARG A 144 -22.36 10.97 -13.60
CA ARG A 144 -21.14 10.49 -12.96
C ARG A 144 -20.82 11.26 -11.69
N GLU A 145 -21.11 12.56 -11.65
CA GLU A 145 -20.96 13.38 -10.44
C GLU A 145 -21.93 12.93 -9.34
N GLU A 146 -23.20 12.68 -9.71
CA GLU A 146 -24.18 12.12 -8.78
C GLU A 146 -23.80 10.71 -8.31
N TYR A 147 -23.25 9.88 -9.20
CA TYR A 147 -22.72 8.57 -8.82
C TYR A 147 -21.53 8.68 -7.87
N HIS A 148 -20.58 9.59 -8.14
CA HIS A 148 -19.43 9.84 -7.29
C HIS A 148 -19.86 10.30 -5.89
N THR A 149 -20.77 11.27 -5.82
CA THR A 149 -21.31 11.82 -4.57
C THR A 149 -21.99 10.72 -3.74
N ARG A 150 -22.85 9.90 -4.37
CA ARG A 150 -23.47 8.74 -3.70
C ARG A 150 -22.44 7.70 -3.25
N LYS A 151 -21.43 7.42 -4.07
CA LYS A 151 -20.35 6.47 -3.76
C LYS A 151 -19.55 6.93 -2.54
N MET A 152 -19.23 8.22 -2.47
CA MET A 152 -18.50 8.84 -1.37
C MET A 152 -19.32 8.85 -0.07
N ALA A 153 -20.60 9.21 -0.14
CA ALA A 153 -21.51 9.22 1.00
C ALA A 153 -21.61 7.86 1.70
N THR A 154 -21.47 6.76 0.97
CA THR A 154 -21.64 5.39 1.51
C THR A 154 -20.34 4.72 1.93
N LYS A 155 -19.16 5.32 1.73
CA LYS A 155 -17.87 4.67 2.01
C LYS A 155 -17.73 4.25 3.48
N VAL A 156 -18.20 5.08 4.41
CA VAL A 156 -18.15 4.78 5.85
C VAL A 156 -19.03 3.58 6.21
N ASP A 157 -20.26 3.54 5.71
CA ASP A 157 -21.19 2.44 6.00
C ASP A 157 -20.74 1.12 5.39
N ARG A 158 -20.19 1.17 4.16
CA ARG A 158 -19.60 0.00 3.51
C ARG A 158 -18.42 -0.53 4.31
N ALA A 159 -17.53 0.35 4.76
CA ALA A 159 -16.41 -0.01 5.62
C ALA A 159 -16.89 -0.68 6.92
N ASN A 160 -17.84 -0.06 7.64
CA ASN A 160 -18.37 -0.61 8.89
C ASN A 160 -18.98 -2.00 8.68
N SER A 161 -19.82 -2.16 7.65
CA SER A 161 -20.48 -3.44 7.35
C SER A 161 -19.48 -4.56 7.03
N GLN A 162 -18.39 -4.26 6.32
CA GLN A 162 -17.34 -5.24 6.04
C GLN A 162 -16.57 -5.63 7.31
N LEU A 163 -16.23 -4.66 8.17
CA LEU A 163 -15.52 -4.93 9.43
C LEU A 163 -16.37 -5.73 10.42
N ASP A 164 -17.66 -5.41 10.51
CA ASP A 164 -18.61 -6.14 11.35
C ASP A 164 -18.73 -7.60 10.91
N ALA A 165 -18.82 -7.85 9.60
CA ALA A 165 -18.88 -9.20 9.06
C ALA A 165 -17.58 -10.00 9.27
N LEU A 166 -16.43 -9.32 9.30
CA LEU A 166 -15.14 -9.92 9.63
C LEU A 166 -14.94 -10.12 11.15
N GLY A 167 -15.77 -9.50 11.99
CA GLY A 167 -15.61 -9.53 13.45
C GLY A 167 -14.34 -8.83 13.94
N VAL A 168 -13.82 -7.86 13.18
CA VAL A 168 -12.59 -7.14 13.53
C VAL A 168 -12.90 -5.70 13.94
N LYS A 169 -12.12 -5.21 14.92
CA LYS A 169 -12.20 -3.80 15.32
C LYS A 169 -11.67 -2.90 14.21
N LYS A 170 -12.16 -1.67 14.18
CA LYS A 170 -11.59 -0.62 13.33
C LYS A 170 -10.11 -0.44 13.64
N GLY A 171 -9.32 -0.32 12.57
CA GLY A 171 -7.91 -0.03 12.65
C GLY A 171 -7.60 1.43 13.01
N LEU A 172 -6.32 1.75 13.02
CA LEU A 172 -5.81 3.10 13.17
C LEU A 172 -4.99 3.50 11.95
N ILE A 173 -5.05 4.77 11.57
CA ILE A 173 -4.27 5.33 10.48
C ILE A 173 -3.56 6.60 10.96
N ARG A 174 -2.32 6.81 10.51
CA ARG A 174 -1.60 8.07 10.73
C ARG A 174 -1.74 9.01 9.54
N HIS A 175 -2.34 10.16 9.76
CA HIS A 175 -2.39 11.25 8.81
C HIS A 175 -1.17 12.15 8.98
N ILE A 176 -0.47 12.40 7.88
CA ILE A 176 0.83 13.08 7.85
C ILE A 176 0.74 14.20 6.82
N GLU A 177 1.10 15.41 7.24
CA GLU A 177 1.46 16.46 6.29
C GLU A 177 2.88 16.19 5.85
N TYR A 178 3.13 16.11 4.55
CA TYR A 178 4.43 15.67 4.04
C TYR A 178 5.58 16.62 4.43
N GLU A 179 5.31 17.91 4.63
CA GLU A 179 6.28 18.87 5.18
C GLU A 179 6.79 18.46 6.57
N ASN A 180 5.99 17.69 7.31
CA ASN A 180 6.28 17.13 8.63
C ASN A 180 6.62 15.63 8.56
N ALA A 181 6.81 15.07 7.37
CA ALA A 181 7.16 13.66 7.23
C ALA A 181 8.57 13.42 7.79
N PRO A 182 8.75 12.42 8.66
CA PRO A 182 10.09 12.00 9.05
C PRO A 182 10.83 11.50 7.80
N GLU A 183 12.11 11.86 7.65
CA GLU A 183 12.94 11.33 6.56
C GLU A 183 12.89 9.79 6.54
N ALA A 184 12.48 9.21 5.42
CA ALA A 184 12.48 7.76 5.26
C ALA A 184 13.88 7.18 5.37
N THR A 185 14.00 6.15 6.19
CA THR A 185 15.07 5.16 6.10
C THR A 185 14.53 3.95 5.31
N VAL A 186 14.51 3.98 3.98
CA VAL A 186 14.04 2.83 3.19
C VAL A 186 15.21 1.95 2.72
N LEU A 187 15.27 0.75 3.30
CA LEU A 187 15.74 -0.52 2.71
C LEU A 187 17.20 -0.57 2.22
N SER A 188 18.17 -0.19 3.06
CA SER A 188 19.59 -0.51 2.83
C SER A 188 19.94 -2.00 3.02
N LYS A 189 19.04 -2.80 3.62
CA LYS A 189 19.34 -4.19 3.99
C LYS A 189 19.32 -5.19 2.83
N SER A 190 18.60 -4.93 1.72
CA SER A 190 18.62 -5.86 0.57
C SER A 190 19.88 -5.72 -0.29
N LYS A 191 20.44 -4.50 -0.42
CA LYS A 191 21.76 -4.28 -1.03
C LYS A 191 22.90 -4.80 -0.15
N ALA A 192 22.81 -4.64 1.17
CA ALA A 192 23.82 -5.17 2.09
C ALA A 192 23.86 -6.71 2.11
N ALA A 193 22.70 -7.37 2.05
CA ALA A 193 22.62 -8.83 1.98
C ALA A 193 23.13 -9.37 0.63
N LYS A 194 22.77 -8.73 -0.50
CA LYS A 194 23.33 -9.10 -1.82
C LYS A 194 24.83 -8.85 -1.92
N ASN A 195 25.34 -7.72 -1.42
CA ASN A 195 26.79 -7.43 -1.45
C ASN A 195 27.60 -8.34 -0.53
N LYS A 196 27.06 -8.72 0.64
CA LYS A 196 27.74 -9.67 1.55
C LYS A 196 27.79 -11.09 0.95
N MET A 197 26.78 -11.47 0.19
CA MET A 197 26.68 -12.79 -0.46
C MET A 197 27.46 -12.90 -1.77
N VAL A 198 27.67 -11.78 -2.49
CA VAL A 198 28.60 -11.68 -3.62
C VAL A 198 30.06 -11.70 -3.12
N LYS A 199 30.38 -10.94 -2.08
CA LYS A 199 31.73 -10.89 -1.50
C LYS A 199 32.19 -12.25 -0.96
N LEU A 200 31.31 -13.00 -0.28
CA LEU A 200 31.59 -14.37 0.16
C LEU A 200 31.79 -15.39 -0.99
N LYS A 201 31.26 -15.11 -2.19
CA LYS A 201 31.45 -15.97 -3.37
C LYS A 201 32.71 -15.61 -4.16
N GLU A 202 33.17 -14.36 -4.07
CA GLU A 202 34.43 -13.90 -4.66
C GLU A 202 35.62 -14.33 -3.78
N ASP A 203 35.51 -14.12 -2.46
CA ASP A 203 36.54 -14.51 -1.49
C ASP A 203 36.73 -16.05 -1.40
N GLY A 204 35.72 -16.83 -1.80
CA GLY A 204 35.78 -18.31 -1.82
C GLY A 204 36.24 -18.93 -3.15
N LYS A 205 36.54 -18.12 -4.18
CA LYS A 205 37.01 -18.60 -5.49
C LYS A 205 38.52 -18.53 -5.69
N ASP A 206 39.24 -17.76 -4.87
CA ASP A 206 40.69 -17.60 -4.99
C ASP A 206 41.50 -18.69 -4.28
N GLU A 207 40.90 -19.52 -3.42
CA GLU A 207 41.63 -20.55 -2.67
C GLU A 207 41.61 -21.95 -3.33
N SER A 208 40.94 -22.15 -4.47
CA SER A 208 40.86 -23.47 -5.12
C SER A 208 41.67 -23.65 -6.41
N GLU A 209 42.37 -22.63 -6.92
CA GLU A 209 43.17 -22.74 -8.15
C GLU A 209 44.70 -22.75 -7.92
N ALA A 210 45.17 -22.78 -6.67
CA ALA A 210 46.59 -22.78 -6.34
C ALA A 210 47.12 -24.09 -5.73
N GLN A 211 46.70 -25.27 -6.23
CA GLN A 211 47.36 -26.55 -5.91
C GLN A 211 47.28 -27.57 -7.06
N VAL A 212 47.78 -27.22 -8.25
CA VAL A 212 48.23 -28.25 -9.21
C VAL A 212 49.46 -27.70 -9.93
N GLU A 213 50.63 -27.81 -9.30
CA GLU A 213 51.89 -28.12 -9.99
C GLU A 213 53.03 -28.28 -8.97
N THR A 214 53.95 -29.18 -9.32
CA THR A 214 55.22 -29.52 -8.65
C THR A 214 55.17 -30.58 -7.54
N LYS A 215 55.40 -31.85 -7.91
CA LYS A 215 56.68 -32.54 -7.63
C LYS A 215 56.73 -34.00 -8.14
N ILE A 216 57.75 -34.22 -8.97
CA ILE A 216 58.50 -35.44 -9.31
C ILE A 216 57.79 -36.49 -10.18
#